data_AF-A0A9E5KA19-F1
#
_entry.id   AF-A0A9E5KA19-F1
#
_cell.length_a   1.000
_cell.length_b   1.000
_cell.length_c   1.000
_cell.angle_alpha   90.00
_cell.angle_beta   90.00
_cell.angle_gamma   90.00
#
_symmetry.space_group_name_H-M   'P 1'
#
loop_
_entity.id
_entity.type
_entity.pdbx_description
1 polymer ?
#
loop_
_entity_poly.entity_id
_entity_poly.type
_entity_poly.pdbx_seq_one_letter_code
_entity_poly.pdbx_strand_id
1 'polypeptide(L)'
;PNYSKVAARMLSESVRKEVGRDMAFRDYLKRASEQKALSERVLDLAMEDFQTIEYAIRHERDDLFEYFGLKTLVDRYLLRHPETRKVIERPQWMLMRVALGLSENVGEAIEFYDIISQFLYMPSTPTLFNSGTQHPQMSSCYLLTVAQDSLQGIYKTITDCAHLSKWSGGLGVDWTPVRSSGALIKGTNGLSNGIIPFLKVFDSSVHAVNQGGKRKGAAAVYLEPWHSDIEAFLELRNNTGAEERRTHNLNLALWIPDLFMRRVESDSDWSLFSPEATPALLKTFGSEFDKAYETYEREGKAVKKVSARQLYSRMMQTLAETGNGWICFKDKANLRSSQTAQPGAVIRSSNLCTEILEVTSSEETAVCNLGSVNLSAYVTDCKFDFEKLGAVVEKAVTFLDGVKNP
;
A
#
# COMPACT_ATOMS: atom_id res chain seq x y z
N PRO A 1 16.08 -7.97 27.67
CA PRO A 1 15.51 -6.61 27.56
C PRO A 1 16.51 -5.48 27.88
N ASN A 2 17.10 -5.43 29.08
CA ASN A 2 17.96 -4.30 29.49
C ASN A 2 19.24 -4.14 28.65
N TYR A 3 19.86 -5.25 28.21
CA TYR A 3 21.00 -5.20 27.28
C TYR A 3 20.66 -4.56 25.92
N SER A 4 19.41 -4.73 25.45
CA SER A 4 18.93 -4.09 24.21
C SER A 4 18.93 -2.57 24.35
N LYS A 5 18.51 -2.05 25.51
CA LYS A 5 18.53 -0.60 25.80
C LYS A 5 19.95 -0.05 25.91
N VAL A 6 20.87 -0.79 26.54
CA VAL A 6 22.29 -0.40 26.62
C VAL A 6 22.91 -0.35 25.21
N ALA A 7 22.67 -1.36 24.38
CA ALA A 7 23.14 -1.38 23.00
C ALA A 7 22.52 -0.24 22.17
N ALA A 8 21.23 0.07 22.36
CA ALA A 8 20.58 1.21 21.72
C ALA A 8 21.23 2.54 22.09
N ARG A 9 21.55 2.75 23.38
CA ARG A 9 22.28 3.96 23.83
C ARG A 9 23.65 4.10 23.19
N MET A 10 24.40 3.00 23.11
CA MET A 10 25.70 2.99 22.43
C MET A 10 25.57 3.32 20.94
N LEU A 11 24.55 2.78 20.27
CA LEU A 11 24.26 3.09 18.87
C LEU A 11 23.84 4.56 18.70
N SER A 12 22.97 5.09 19.56
CA SER A 12 22.57 6.50 19.54
C SER A 12 23.77 7.43 19.68
N GLU A 13 24.69 7.11 20.60
CA GLU A 13 25.93 7.87 20.76
C GLU A 13 26.85 7.78 19.54
N SER A 14 26.92 6.63 18.87
CA SER A 14 27.64 6.50 17.60
C SER A 14 27.04 7.40 16.51
N VAL A 15 25.70 7.46 16.41
CA VAL A 15 25.01 8.35 15.46
C VAL A 15 25.28 9.81 15.80
N ARG A 16 25.24 10.20 17.08
CA ARG A 16 25.56 11.57 17.52
C ARG A 16 27.00 11.97 17.16
N LYS A 17 27.96 11.06 17.29
CA LYS A 17 29.35 11.27 16.86
C LYS A 17 29.47 11.45 15.34
N GLU A 18 28.79 10.62 14.56
CA GLU A 18 28.83 10.69 13.09
C GLU A 18 28.18 11.98 12.56
N VAL A 19 27.04 12.37 13.12
CA VAL A 19 26.30 13.57 12.74
C VAL A 19 27.01 14.84 13.22
N GLY A 20 27.62 14.79 14.42
CA GLY A 20 28.35 15.89 15.06
C GLY A 20 27.72 16.21 16.41
N ARG A 21 28.42 15.95 17.53
CA ARG A 21 27.86 15.97 18.90
C ARG A 21 27.28 17.32 19.31
N ASP A 22 27.98 18.41 18.98
CA ASP A 22 27.63 19.77 19.40
C ASP A 22 26.67 20.46 18.42
N MET A 23 26.25 19.78 17.35
CA MET A 23 25.28 20.33 16.40
C MET A 23 23.88 20.38 17.02
N ALA A 24 23.21 21.51 16.78
CA ALA A 24 21.80 21.73 17.09
C ALA A 24 20.91 21.38 15.88
N PHE A 25 19.60 21.27 16.09
CA PHE A 25 18.63 21.00 15.01
C PHE A 25 18.67 22.08 13.92
N ARG A 26 18.86 23.35 14.29
CA ARG A 26 19.06 24.45 13.32
C ARG A 26 20.22 24.23 12.34
N ASP A 27 21.31 23.62 12.80
CA ASP A 27 22.50 23.41 11.96
C ASP A 27 22.26 22.24 11.01
N TYR A 28 21.51 21.25 11.46
CA TYR A 28 20.96 20.19 10.61
C TYR A 28 20.06 20.75 9.50
N LEU A 29 19.09 21.61 9.83
CA LEU A 29 18.17 22.17 8.83
C LEU A 29 18.91 22.92 7.72
N LYS A 30 19.88 23.77 8.09
CA LYS A 30 20.73 24.49 7.13
C LYS A 30 21.51 23.53 6.24
N ARG A 31 22.23 22.58 6.85
CA ARG A 31 23.06 21.60 6.14
C ARG A 31 22.23 20.73 5.19
N ALA A 32 21.05 20.29 5.61
CA ALA A 32 20.17 19.44 4.83
C ALA A 32 19.47 20.22 3.71
N SER A 33 19.16 21.50 3.91
CA SER A 33 18.68 22.41 2.86
C SER A 33 19.76 22.68 1.79
N GLU A 34 21.00 22.98 2.19
CA GLU A 34 22.13 23.16 1.26
C GLU A 34 22.38 21.93 0.38
N GLN A 35 22.13 20.73 0.93
CA GLN A 35 22.22 19.45 0.24
C GLN A 35 20.96 19.11 -0.59
N LYS A 36 19.97 20.00 -0.65
CA LYS A 36 18.67 19.78 -1.31
C LYS A 36 17.95 18.53 -0.81
N ALA A 37 18.10 18.21 0.48
CA ALA A 37 17.42 17.09 1.11
C ALA A 37 16.08 17.50 1.74
N LEU A 38 15.93 18.77 2.13
CA LEU A 38 14.71 19.33 2.72
C LEU A 38 13.98 20.26 1.75
N SER A 39 12.66 20.36 1.87
CA SER A 39 11.88 21.39 1.15
C SER A 39 12.09 22.78 1.75
N GLU A 40 11.93 23.82 0.93
CA GLU A 40 11.98 25.22 1.37
C GLU A 40 10.88 25.51 2.40
N ARG A 41 9.66 24.96 2.20
CA ARG A 41 8.54 25.10 3.14
C ARG A 41 8.89 24.73 4.58
N VAL A 42 9.60 23.61 4.79
CA VAL A 42 9.99 23.18 6.14
C VAL A 42 11.04 24.10 6.73
N LEU A 43 11.96 24.61 5.91
CA LEU A 43 12.94 25.58 6.37
C LEU A 43 12.26 26.89 6.79
N ASP A 44 11.35 27.41 5.97
CA ASP A 44 10.63 28.65 6.24
C ASP A 44 9.81 28.54 7.54
N LEU A 45 9.00 27.49 7.68
CA LEU A 45 8.23 27.23 8.89
C LEU A 45 9.13 27.09 10.12
N ALA A 46 10.25 26.38 10.00
CA ALA A 46 11.18 26.24 11.11
C ALA A 46 11.87 27.56 11.50
N MET A 47 12.03 28.48 10.56
CA MET A 47 12.64 29.78 10.80
C MET A 47 11.69 30.79 11.45
N GLU A 48 10.37 30.56 11.41
CA GLU A 48 9.39 31.41 12.11
C GLU A 48 9.65 31.46 13.63
N ASP A 49 9.90 30.30 14.25
CA ASP A 49 10.25 30.20 15.66
C ASP A 49 11.17 28.99 15.94
N PHE A 50 12.39 29.07 15.43
CA PHE A 50 13.37 27.99 15.59
C PHE A 50 13.74 27.75 17.07
N GLN A 51 13.67 28.78 17.93
CA GLN A 51 14.07 28.68 19.33
C GLN A 51 13.09 27.79 20.08
N THR A 52 11.79 27.99 19.87
CA THR A 52 10.75 27.15 20.46
C THR A 52 10.84 25.71 19.94
N ILE A 53 11.09 25.52 18.65
CA ILE A 53 11.27 24.17 18.07
C ILE A 53 12.49 23.46 18.68
N GLU A 54 13.65 24.11 18.74
CA GLU A 54 14.86 23.52 19.32
C GLU A 54 14.63 23.16 20.80
N TYR A 55 13.94 24.02 21.56
CA TYR A 55 13.61 23.77 22.95
C TYR A 55 12.61 22.62 23.16
N ALA A 56 11.71 22.39 22.18
CA ALA A 56 10.72 21.33 22.24
C ALA A 56 11.32 19.93 22.04
N ILE A 57 12.45 19.81 21.34
CA ILE A 57 13.08 18.52 21.05
C ILE A 57 13.60 17.86 22.34
N ARG A 58 13.14 16.64 22.61
CA ARG A 58 13.52 15.82 23.78
C ARG A 58 14.47 14.71 23.36
N HIS A 59 15.77 15.01 23.33
CA HIS A 59 16.83 14.08 22.94
C HIS A 59 16.92 12.81 23.80
N GLU A 60 16.45 12.86 25.03
CA GLU A 60 16.32 11.73 25.94
C GLU A 60 15.31 10.67 25.45
N ARG A 61 14.37 11.03 24.56
CA ARG A 61 13.42 10.07 23.97
C ARG A 61 14.07 9.07 23.03
N ASP A 62 15.35 9.28 22.67
CA ASP A 62 16.16 8.24 22.02
C ASP A 62 16.24 6.96 22.87
N ASP A 63 16.13 7.06 24.21
CA ASP A 63 16.15 5.93 25.14
C ASP A 63 14.87 5.07 25.10
N LEU A 64 13.81 5.53 24.41
CA LEU A 64 12.62 4.72 24.19
C LEU A 64 12.88 3.60 23.17
N PHE A 65 13.87 3.75 22.30
CA PHE A 65 14.21 2.72 21.33
C PHE A 65 14.92 1.54 21.97
N GLU A 66 14.57 0.34 21.51
CA GLU A 66 15.41 -0.84 21.62
C GLU A 66 16.40 -0.92 20.45
N TYR A 67 17.46 -1.74 20.59
CA TYR A 67 18.56 -1.77 19.64
C TYR A 67 18.11 -2.03 18.20
N PHE A 68 17.26 -3.03 17.96
CA PHE A 68 16.78 -3.35 16.62
C PHE A 68 15.89 -2.27 16.02
N GLY A 69 15.08 -1.60 16.84
CA GLY A 69 14.27 -0.45 16.42
C GLY A 69 15.15 0.71 15.97
N LEU A 70 16.12 1.09 16.80
CA LEU A 70 17.06 2.16 16.45
C LEU A 70 17.95 1.78 15.25
N LYS A 71 18.43 0.54 15.17
CA LYS A 71 19.23 0.06 14.04
C LYS A 71 18.45 0.14 12.73
N THR A 72 17.18 -0.26 12.75
CA THR A 72 16.29 -0.13 11.59
C THR A 72 16.12 1.32 11.17
N LEU A 73 15.93 2.22 12.15
CA LEU A 73 15.84 3.66 11.93
C LEU A 73 17.11 4.20 11.23
N VAL A 74 18.29 3.88 11.77
CA VAL A 74 19.58 4.33 11.24
C VAL A 74 19.85 3.81 9.85
N ASP A 75 19.51 2.54 9.59
CA ASP A 75 19.80 1.91 8.30
C ASP A 75 18.92 2.45 7.16
N ARG A 76 17.67 2.83 7.47
CA ARG A 76 16.66 3.09 6.43
C ARG A 76 15.99 4.47 6.48
N TYR A 77 15.80 5.04 7.67
CA TYR A 77 14.90 6.19 7.87
C TYR A 77 15.63 7.53 8.01
N LEU A 78 16.81 7.54 8.64
CA LEU A 78 17.58 8.77 8.80
C LEU A 78 18.11 9.25 7.45
N LEU A 79 17.98 10.55 7.17
CA LEU A 79 18.55 11.13 5.96
C LEU A 79 20.07 10.94 5.93
N ARG A 80 20.57 10.75 4.71
CA ARG A 80 21.99 10.53 4.42
C ARG A 80 22.47 11.54 3.40
N HIS A 81 23.72 11.96 3.55
CA HIS A 81 24.37 12.83 2.59
C HIS A 81 24.31 12.21 1.18
N PRO A 82 23.95 12.98 0.13
CA PRO A 82 23.78 12.45 -1.23
C PRO A 82 25.00 11.69 -1.74
N GLU A 83 26.20 12.26 -1.56
CA GLU A 83 27.46 11.67 -2.02
C GLU A 83 28.11 10.71 -1.02
N THR A 84 28.46 11.18 0.20
CA THR A 84 29.21 10.37 1.17
C THR A 84 28.39 9.26 1.83
N ARG A 85 27.05 9.29 1.69
CA ARG A 85 26.10 8.35 2.32
C ARG A 85 26.14 8.27 3.85
N LYS A 86 26.93 9.14 4.51
CA LYS A 86 26.93 9.28 5.97
C LYS A 86 25.59 9.79 6.47
N VAL A 87 25.21 9.38 7.66
CA VAL A 87 24.00 9.84 8.34
C VAL A 87 24.15 11.33 8.66
N ILE A 88 23.14 12.14 8.33
CA ILE A 88 23.13 13.59 8.61
C ILE A 88 22.06 13.98 9.62
N GLU A 89 21.23 13.04 10.05
CA GLU A 89 20.05 13.26 10.87
C GLU A 89 20.09 12.38 12.14
N ARG A 90 19.54 12.89 13.25
CA ARG A 90 19.35 12.13 14.51
C ARG A 90 17.90 11.65 14.63
N PRO A 91 17.59 10.63 15.45
CA PRO A 91 16.22 10.11 15.57
C PRO A 91 15.18 11.20 15.89
N GLN A 92 15.42 12.02 16.91
CA GLN A 92 14.49 13.11 17.25
C GLN A 92 14.39 14.19 16.16
N TRP A 93 15.49 14.46 15.45
CA TRP A 93 15.48 15.42 14.33
C TRP A 93 14.66 14.90 13.16
N MET A 94 14.71 13.60 12.89
CA MET A 94 13.84 12.96 11.90
C MET A 94 12.37 13.13 12.26
N LEU A 95 12.02 12.87 13.52
CA LEU A 95 10.64 13.03 13.98
C LEU A 95 10.18 14.50 13.91
N MET A 96 11.03 15.46 14.32
CA MET A 96 10.70 16.87 14.20
C MET A 96 10.59 17.33 12.73
N ARG A 97 11.47 16.87 11.83
CA ARG A 97 11.34 17.11 10.38
C ARG A 97 10.00 16.60 9.86
N VAL A 98 9.64 15.37 10.23
CA VAL A 98 8.36 14.77 9.81
C VAL A 98 7.20 15.61 10.32
N ALA A 99 7.29 16.13 11.55
CA ALA A 99 6.24 16.95 12.13
C ALA A 99 6.09 18.31 11.46
N LEU A 100 7.20 19.02 11.23
CA LEU A 100 7.22 20.26 10.46
C LEU A 100 6.68 20.06 9.04
N GLY A 101 7.03 18.95 8.40
CA GLY A 101 6.57 18.63 7.05
C GLY A 101 5.08 18.28 6.94
N LEU A 102 4.36 18.12 8.05
CA LEU A 102 2.91 17.83 8.07
C LEU A 102 2.09 18.90 8.76
N SER A 103 2.72 19.94 9.28
CA SER A 103 2.06 21.00 10.05
C SER A 103 1.97 22.28 9.24
N GLU A 104 0.98 23.12 9.59
CA GLU A 104 0.82 24.46 9.00
C GLU A 104 1.53 25.53 9.83
N ASN A 105 1.69 25.29 11.14
CA ASN A 105 2.34 26.21 12.07
C ASN A 105 3.23 25.47 13.09
N VAL A 106 4.08 26.23 13.80
CA VAL A 106 5.03 25.68 14.79
C VAL A 106 4.34 24.97 15.95
N GLY A 107 3.16 25.44 16.38
CA GLY A 107 2.41 24.84 17.47
C GLY A 107 1.96 23.41 17.16
N GLU A 108 1.37 23.22 15.98
CA GLU A 108 1.00 21.89 15.46
C GLU A 108 2.21 20.96 15.30
N ALA A 109 3.34 21.49 14.81
CA ALA A 109 4.56 20.70 14.66
C ALA A 109 5.06 20.15 15.99
N ILE A 110 5.00 20.97 17.05
CA ILE A 110 5.40 20.54 18.40
C ILE A 110 4.41 19.53 18.97
N GLU A 111 3.10 19.76 18.80
CA GLU A 111 2.06 18.82 19.23
C GLU A 111 2.25 17.45 18.58
N PHE A 112 2.46 17.42 17.26
CA PHE A 112 2.65 16.17 16.55
C PHE A 112 3.98 15.50 16.87
N TYR A 113 5.07 16.27 16.98
CA TYR A 113 6.35 15.78 17.45
C TYR A 113 6.22 15.09 18.81
N ASP A 114 5.46 15.68 19.74
CA ASP A 114 5.27 15.10 21.06
C ASP A 114 4.57 13.74 21.00
N ILE A 115 3.53 13.61 20.16
CA ILE A 115 2.81 12.36 19.92
C ILE A 115 3.73 11.28 19.36
N ILE A 116 4.48 11.56 18.28
CA ILE A 116 5.25 10.55 17.58
C ILE A 116 6.57 10.20 18.29
N SER A 117 7.19 11.15 18.98
CA SER A 117 8.45 10.92 19.73
C SER A 117 8.25 10.14 21.02
N GLN A 118 7.03 10.09 21.55
CA GLN A 118 6.65 9.21 22.66
C GLN A 118 6.16 7.84 22.20
N PHE A 119 6.14 7.58 20.89
CA PHE A 119 5.58 6.36 20.28
C PHE A 119 4.10 6.12 20.64
N LEU A 120 3.30 7.18 20.79
CA LEU A 120 1.85 7.06 20.99
C LEU A 120 1.14 6.71 19.67
N TYR A 121 1.64 7.30 18.58
CA TYR A 121 1.25 7.06 17.20
C TYR A 121 2.51 7.13 16.33
N MET A 122 2.52 6.38 15.22
CA MET A 122 3.63 6.39 14.27
C MET A 122 3.09 6.49 12.83
N PRO A 123 3.50 7.50 12.05
CA PRO A 123 3.17 7.59 10.64
C PRO A 123 3.72 6.41 9.84
N SER A 124 3.16 6.20 8.65
CA SER A 124 3.66 5.18 7.73
C SER A 124 5.10 5.43 7.29
N THR A 125 5.74 4.39 6.75
CA THR A 125 7.14 4.51 6.29
C THR A 125 7.31 5.60 5.21
N PRO A 126 6.48 5.69 4.15
CA PRO A 126 6.65 6.76 3.17
C PRO A 126 6.53 8.16 3.78
N THR A 127 5.64 8.35 4.75
CA THR A 127 5.57 9.59 5.54
C THR A 127 6.88 9.88 6.28
N LEU A 128 7.43 8.89 7.01
CA LEU A 128 8.70 9.05 7.74
C LEU A 128 9.89 9.33 6.80
N PHE A 129 9.91 8.70 5.63
CA PHE A 129 10.96 8.88 4.62
C PHE A 129 10.92 10.24 3.95
N ASN A 130 9.72 10.72 3.61
CA ASN A 130 9.57 11.76 2.60
C ASN A 130 8.97 13.07 3.17
N SER A 131 8.36 13.07 4.36
CA SER A 131 7.86 14.29 4.99
C SER A 131 8.99 15.31 5.18
N GLY A 132 8.74 16.54 4.75
CA GLY A 132 9.70 17.65 4.79
C GLY A 132 10.87 17.55 3.82
N THR A 133 10.83 16.63 2.87
CA THR A 133 11.83 16.51 1.80
C THR A 133 11.38 17.24 0.53
N GLN A 134 12.28 17.39 -0.46
CA GLN A 134 11.99 18.03 -1.76
C GLN A 134 10.85 17.36 -2.54
N HIS A 135 10.62 16.06 -2.34
CA HIS A 135 9.56 15.31 -3.02
C HIS A 135 8.76 14.51 -1.98
N PRO A 136 7.78 15.14 -1.30
CA PRO A 136 7.07 14.57 -0.16
C PRO A 136 5.97 13.58 -0.59
N GLN A 137 6.34 12.49 -1.28
CA GLN A 137 5.39 11.41 -1.55
C GLN A 137 5.18 10.59 -0.28
N MET A 138 4.11 10.86 0.46
CA MET A 138 3.93 10.33 1.82
C MET A 138 2.86 9.22 1.92
N SER A 139 2.10 8.97 0.87
CA SER A 139 1.11 7.89 0.80
C SER A 139 1.76 6.52 0.66
N SER A 140 1.11 5.49 1.24
CA SER A 140 1.69 4.15 1.38
C SER A 140 1.40 3.20 0.24
N CYS A 141 0.16 3.18 -0.25
CA CYS A 141 -0.30 2.22 -1.23
C CYS A 141 -1.24 2.87 -2.23
N TYR A 142 -1.35 2.25 -3.39
CA TYR A 142 -2.21 2.68 -4.49
C TYR A 142 -3.05 1.53 -4.98
N LEU A 143 -4.30 1.82 -5.33
CA LEU A 143 -5.23 0.87 -5.91
C LEU A 143 -5.59 1.33 -7.32
N LEU A 144 -5.46 0.42 -8.29
CA LEU A 144 -5.72 0.69 -9.70
C LEU A 144 -6.64 -0.38 -10.27
N THR A 145 -7.37 -0.01 -11.32
CA THR A 145 -8.10 -0.94 -12.18
C THR A 145 -7.58 -0.80 -13.60
N VAL A 146 -7.36 -1.92 -14.30
CA VAL A 146 -7.09 -1.88 -15.75
C VAL A 146 -8.36 -1.46 -16.47
N ALA A 147 -8.57 -0.16 -16.64
CA ALA A 147 -9.88 0.37 -16.98
C ALA A 147 -10.26 0.25 -18.47
N GLN A 148 -9.27 0.05 -19.35
CA GLN A 148 -9.50 -0.17 -20.77
C GLN A 148 -8.91 -1.50 -21.19
N ASP A 149 -9.77 -2.41 -21.64
CA ASP A 149 -9.39 -3.67 -22.28
C ASP A 149 -8.85 -3.43 -23.70
N SER A 150 -7.68 -2.81 -23.75
CA SER A 150 -6.92 -2.46 -24.94
C SER A 150 -5.42 -2.49 -24.65
N LEU A 151 -4.59 -2.62 -25.67
CA LEU A 151 -3.14 -2.57 -25.51
C LEU A 151 -2.69 -1.26 -24.84
N GLN A 152 -3.26 -0.14 -25.27
CA GLN A 152 -2.96 1.18 -24.71
C GLN A 152 -3.37 1.27 -23.24
N GLY A 153 -4.53 0.75 -22.87
CA GLY A 153 -5.02 0.70 -21.50
C GLY A 153 -4.10 -0.08 -20.58
N ILE A 154 -3.76 -1.31 -20.98
CA ILE A 154 -2.89 -2.21 -20.22
C ILE A 154 -1.50 -1.58 -20.00
N TYR A 155 -0.86 -1.07 -21.07
CA TYR A 155 0.46 -0.46 -20.95
C TYR A 155 0.43 0.88 -20.21
N LYS A 156 -0.67 1.64 -20.28
CA LYS A 156 -0.85 2.83 -19.43
C LYS A 156 -0.90 2.43 -17.96
N THR A 157 -1.69 1.43 -17.59
CA THR A 157 -1.76 0.97 -16.19
C THR A 157 -0.41 0.48 -15.68
N ILE A 158 0.36 -0.27 -16.49
CA ILE A 158 1.73 -0.68 -16.13
C ILE A 158 2.65 0.55 -15.94
N THR A 159 2.54 1.54 -16.83
CA THR A 159 3.30 2.79 -16.73
C THR A 159 2.96 3.57 -15.46
N ASP A 160 1.67 3.73 -15.16
CA ASP A 160 1.20 4.39 -13.94
C ASP A 160 1.74 3.64 -12.70
N CYS A 161 1.63 2.31 -12.69
CA CYS A 161 2.19 1.47 -11.62
C CYS A 161 3.70 1.67 -11.42
N ALA A 162 4.48 1.76 -12.51
CA ALA A 162 5.91 2.03 -12.43
C ALA A 162 6.20 3.41 -11.81
N HIS A 163 5.47 4.45 -12.19
CA HIS A 163 5.61 5.78 -11.59
C HIS A 163 5.27 5.80 -10.10
N LEU A 164 4.20 5.11 -9.71
CA LEU A 164 3.76 5.02 -8.31
C LEU A 164 4.73 4.18 -7.46
N SER A 165 5.24 3.08 -8.02
CA SER A 165 6.19 2.21 -7.33
C SER A 165 7.53 2.88 -7.08
N LYS A 166 8.01 3.74 -8.00
CA LYS A 166 9.27 4.50 -7.87
C LYS A 166 9.42 5.18 -6.51
N TRP A 167 8.32 5.66 -5.92
CA TRP A 167 8.33 6.43 -4.67
C TRP A 167 8.00 5.63 -3.41
N SER A 168 8.13 4.30 -3.45
CA SER A 168 7.84 3.39 -2.31
C SER A 168 6.37 3.10 -2.05
N GLY A 169 5.52 3.24 -3.08
CA GLY A 169 4.13 2.78 -3.03
C GLY A 169 4.00 1.27 -3.22
N GLY A 170 3.21 0.61 -2.37
CA GLY A 170 2.66 -0.72 -2.65
C GLY A 170 1.50 -0.63 -3.65
N LEU A 171 1.29 -1.66 -4.47
CA LEU A 171 0.26 -1.65 -5.52
C LEU A 171 -0.78 -2.74 -5.30
N GLY A 172 -2.06 -2.41 -5.42
CA GLY A 172 -3.15 -3.35 -5.65
C GLY A 172 -3.78 -3.07 -7.01
N VAL A 173 -3.86 -4.06 -7.90
CA VAL A 173 -4.32 -3.85 -9.28
C VAL A 173 -5.40 -4.85 -9.64
N ASP A 174 -6.59 -4.37 -9.98
CA ASP A 174 -7.66 -5.20 -10.54
C ASP A 174 -7.40 -5.45 -12.03
N TRP A 175 -7.24 -6.74 -12.37
CA TRP A 175 -7.06 -7.24 -13.73
C TRP A 175 -8.30 -7.91 -14.30
N THR A 176 -9.36 -8.02 -13.51
CA THR A 176 -10.64 -8.61 -13.93
C THR A 176 -11.24 -8.01 -15.20
N PRO A 177 -11.06 -6.71 -15.55
CA PRO A 177 -11.64 -6.15 -16.78
C PRO A 177 -10.98 -6.60 -18.09
N VAL A 178 -9.79 -7.19 -18.06
CA VAL A 178 -9.05 -7.57 -19.26
C VAL A 178 -9.64 -8.84 -19.86
N ARG A 179 -9.86 -8.89 -21.17
CA ARG A 179 -10.44 -10.08 -21.82
C ARG A 179 -9.58 -11.33 -21.63
N SER A 180 -10.24 -12.47 -21.52
CA SER A 180 -9.60 -13.76 -21.28
C SER A 180 -8.96 -14.39 -22.53
N SER A 181 -8.24 -15.49 -22.32
CA SER A 181 -7.68 -16.29 -23.41
C SER A 181 -8.78 -16.82 -24.34
N GLY A 182 -8.55 -16.71 -25.66
CA GLY A 182 -9.53 -17.14 -26.68
C GLY A 182 -10.59 -16.11 -27.03
N ALA A 183 -10.68 -14.97 -26.33
CA ALA A 183 -11.59 -13.88 -26.68
C ALA A 183 -11.20 -13.21 -28.01
N LEU A 184 -12.18 -12.86 -28.83
CA LEU A 184 -11.95 -12.25 -30.15
C LEU A 184 -11.39 -10.82 -30.05
N ILE A 185 -10.36 -10.52 -30.81
CA ILE A 185 -9.81 -9.18 -31.00
C ILE A 185 -10.34 -8.60 -32.31
N LYS A 186 -11.41 -7.79 -32.22
CA LYS A 186 -12.11 -7.22 -33.39
C LYS A 186 -11.18 -6.48 -34.37
N GLY A 187 -10.17 -5.76 -33.86
CA GLY A 187 -9.28 -4.94 -34.70
C GLY A 187 -8.24 -5.73 -35.49
N THR A 188 -7.82 -6.90 -35.01
CA THR A 188 -6.78 -7.73 -35.66
C THR A 188 -7.32 -9.05 -36.19
N ASN A 189 -8.60 -9.35 -35.95
CA ASN A 189 -9.25 -10.62 -36.27
C ASN A 189 -8.51 -11.85 -35.68
N GLY A 190 -7.77 -11.65 -34.58
CA GLY A 190 -7.06 -12.69 -33.84
C GLY A 190 -7.76 -13.03 -32.52
N LEU A 191 -7.23 -14.03 -31.81
CA LEU A 191 -7.69 -14.41 -30.47
C LEU A 191 -6.71 -13.90 -29.41
N SER A 192 -7.25 -13.49 -28.26
CA SER A 192 -6.47 -13.03 -27.10
C SER A 192 -5.69 -14.17 -26.45
N ASN A 193 -4.51 -13.87 -25.94
CA ASN A 193 -3.72 -14.77 -25.10
C ASN A 193 -4.06 -14.63 -23.59
N GLY A 194 -5.08 -13.83 -23.28
CA GLY A 194 -5.55 -13.59 -21.91
C GLY A 194 -4.60 -12.73 -21.07
N ILE A 195 -4.79 -12.78 -19.76
CA ILE A 195 -4.07 -11.91 -18.81
C ILE A 195 -2.64 -12.37 -18.54
N ILE A 196 -2.35 -13.67 -18.69
CA ILE A 196 -1.10 -14.29 -18.22
C ILE A 196 0.16 -13.66 -18.84
N PRO A 197 0.26 -13.45 -20.17
CA PRO A 197 1.44 -12.82 -20.76
C PRO A 197 1.63 -11.37 -20.31
N PHE A 198 0.54 -10.60 -20.15
CA PHE A 198 0.62 -9.23 -19.65
C PHE A 198 1.07 -9.17 -18.20
N LEU A 199 0.63 -10.12 -17.38
CA LEU A 199 1.11 -10.26 -15.99
C LEU A 199 2.61 -10.60 -15.94
N LYS A 200 3.17 -11.35 -16.89
CA LYS A 200 4.63 -11.56 -16.98
C LYS A 200 5.40 -10.27 -17.30
N VAL A 201 4.84 -9.41 -18.15
CA VAL A 201 5.40 -8.07 -18.42
C VAL A 201 5.33 -7.22 -17.16
N PHE A 202 4.18 -7.23 -16.48
CA PHE A 202 3.99 -6.48 -15.24
C PHE A 202 4.93 -6.95 -14.12
N ASP A 203 5.13 -8.26 -13.97
CA ASP A 203 6.10 -8.86 -13.04
C ASP A 203 7.52 -8.33 -13.26
N SER A 204 7.96 -8.29 -14.52
CA SER A 204 9.27 -7.76 -14.90
C SER A 204 9.39 -6.26 -14.60
N SER A 205 8.32 -5.50 -14.80
CA SER A 205 8.27 -4.08 -14.46
C SER A 205 8.39 -3.84 -12.96
N VAL A 206 7.64 -4.58 -12.14
CA VAL A 206 7.70 -4.50 -10.67
C VAL A 206 9.09 -4.89 -10.15
N HIS A 207 9.73 -5.90 -10.76
CA HIS A 207 11.10 -6.26 -10.44
C HIS A 207 12.10 -5.14 -10.75
N ALA A 208 11.97 -4.51 -11.92
CA ALA A 208 12.87 -3.45 -12.37
C ALA A 208 12.74 -2.15 -11.55
N VAL A 209 11.52 -1.80 -11.11
CA VAL A 209 11.25 -0.56 -10.37
C VAL A 209 11.25 -0.82 -8.86
N ASN A 210 12.44 -0.88 -8.26
CA ASN A 210 12.66 -1.25 -6.86
C ASN A 210 12.52 -0.09 -5.85
N GLN A 211 11.39 0.63 -5.84
CA GLN A 211 11.04 1.64 -4.83
C GLN A 211 12.22 2.58 -4.45
N GLY A 212 12.90 3.14 -5.44
CA GLY A 212 14.03 4.05 -5.25
C GLY A 212 15.26 3.41 -4.60
N GLY A 213 15.46 2.10 -4.76
CA GLY A 213 16.55 1.34 -4.16
C GLY A 213 16.42 1.10 -2.65
N LYS A 214 15.34 1.58 -2.01
CA LYS A 214 15.11 1.43 -0.57
C LYS A 214 14.42 0.11 -0.21
N ARG A 215 13.54 -0.39 -1.09
CA ARG A 215 12.70 -1.59 -0.86
C ARG A 215 12.43 -2.32 -2.19
N LYS A 216 12.12 -3.62 -2.13
CA LYS A 216 11.68 -4.34 -3.33
C LYS A 216 10.30 -3.83 -3.76
N GLY A 217 10.08 -3.70 -5.08
CA GLY A 217 8.75 -3.45 -5.63
C GLY A 217 7.80 -4.58 -5.23
N ALA A 218 6.55 -4.25 -4.93
CA ALA A 218 5.54 -5.21 -4.53
C ALA A 218 4.17 -4.79 -5.09
N ALA A 219 3.52 -5.73 -5.77
CA ALA A 219 2.18 -5.57 -6.30
C ALA A 219 1.32 -6.79 -5.99
N ALA A 220 0.05 -6.56 -5.71
CA ALA A 220 -0.99 -7.59 -5.61
C ALA A 220 -1.91 -7.46 -6.81
N VAL A 221 -2.09 -8.57 -7.52
CA VAL A 221 -3.02 -8.69 -8.65
C VAL A 221 -4.32 -9.28 -8.12
N TYR A 222 -5.42 -8.59 -8.36
CA TYR A 222 -6.76 -9.03 -8.00
C TYR A 222 -7.49 -9.58 -9.22
N LEU A 223 -8.16 -10.71 -9.03
CA LEU A 223 -9.01 -11.34 -10.03
C LEU A 223 -10.30 -11.87 -9.38
N GLU A 224 -11.45 -11.61 -10.00
CA GLU A 224 -12.70 -12.26 -9.59
C GLU A 224 -12.77 -13.72 -10.10
N PRO A 225 -13.28 -14.68 -9.31
CA PRO A 225 -13.19 -16.11 -9.61
C PRO A 225 -14.07 -16.57 -10.78
N TRP A 226 -14.91 -15.70 -11.35
CA TRP A 226 -15.66 -15.99 -12.58
C TRP A 226 -14.85 -15.75 -13.85
N HIS A 227 -13.67 -15.11 -13.77
CA HIS A 227 -12.84 -14.85 -14.93
C HIS A 227 -12.29 -16.17 -15.53
N SER A 228 -12.38 -16.38 -16.85
CA SER A 228 -11.99 -17.66 -17.48
C SER A 228 -10.51 -18.01 -17.43
N ASP A 229 -9.62 -17.03 -17.20
CA ASP A 229 -8.20 -17.31 -16.94
C ASP A 229 -7.90 -17.71 -15.47
N ILE A 230 -8.91 -17.86 -14.59
CA ILE A 230 -8.72 -18.08 -13.14
C ILE A 230 -7.82 -19.28 -12.80
N GLU A 231 -7.97 -20.40 -13.51
CA GLU A 231 -7.16 -21.60 -13.24
C GLU A 231 -5.68 -21.36 -13.56
N ALA A 232 -5.39 -20.66 -14.67
CA ALA A 232 -4.03 -20.29 -15.05
C ALA A 232 -3.46 -19.22 -14.13
N PHE A 233 -4.30 -18.29 -13.65
CA PHE A 233 -3.93 -17.27 -12.67
C PHE A 233 -3.42 -17.89 -11.37
N LEU A 234 -4.09 -18.95 -10.88
CA LEU A 234 -3.69 -19.68 -9.67
C LEU A 234 -2.35 -20.42 -9.79
N GLU A 235 -1.83 -20.61 -11.00
CA GLU A 235 -0.54 -21.28 -11.27
C GLU A 235 0.64 -20.30 -11.37
N LEU A 236 0.39 -18.99 -11.39
CA LEU A 236 1.41 -17.97 -11.66
C LEU A 236 2.58 -17.98 -10.67
N ARG A 237 2.37 -18.49 -9.46
CA ARG A 237 3.37 -18.55 -8.38
C ARG A 237 3.94 -19.95 -8.16
N ASN A 238 3.56 -20.93 -8.97
CA ASN A 238 4.04 -22.31 -8.83
C ASN A 238 5.54 -22.39 -9.11
N ASN A 239 6.28 -23.15 -8.30
CA ASN A 239 7.73 -23.33 -8.48
C ASN A 239 8.10 -24.18 -9.70
N THR A 240 7.15 -24.97 -10.22
CA THR A 240 7.36 -25.85 -11.37
C THR A 240 6.52 -25.40 -12.57
N GLY A 241 6.98 -25.71 -13.78
CA GLY A 241 6.29 -25.42 -15.03
C GLY A 241 7.05 -24.40 -15.88
N ALA A 242 6.38 -23.86 -16.89
CA ALA A 242 7.00 -22.97 -17.88
C ALA A 242 7.22 -21.56 -17.29
N GLU A 243 8.47 -21.08 -17.32
CA GLU A 243 8.92 -19.83 -16.69
C GLU A 243 8.22 -18.59 -17.27
N GLU A 244 7.90 -18.62 -18.57
CA GLU A 244 7.15 -17.57 -19.26
C GLU A 244 5.72 -17.39 -18.71
N ARG A 245 5.22 -18.35 -17.92
CA ARG A 245 3.92 -18.32 -17.24
C ARG A 245 4.06 -18.16 -15.71
N ARG A 246 5.20 -17.69 -15.21
CA ARG A 246 5.45 -17.46 -13.77
C ARG A 246 5.70 -16.00 -13.44
N THR A 247 5.16 -15.54 -12.31
CA THR A 247 5.29 -14.16 -11.83
C THR A 247 5.64 -14.16 -10.35
N HIS A 248 6.91 -14.40 -10.03
CA HIS A 248 7.37 -14.51 -8.64
C HIS A 248 7.53 -13.16 -7.93
N ASN A 249 7.48 -12.03 -8.64
CA ASN A 249 7.51 -10.68 -8.07
C ASN A 249 6.10 -10.10 -7.82
N LEU A 250 5.06 -10.74 -8.37
CA LEU A 250 3.66 -10.40 -8.12
C LEU A 250 3.08 -11.26 -6.99
N ASN A 251 2.18 -10.67 -6.21
CA ASN A 251 1.31 -11.38 -5.29
C ASN A 251 -0.06 -11.59 -5.94
N LEU A 252 -0.75 -12.66 -5.55
CA LEU A 252 -2.06 -13.02 -6.11
C LEU A 252 -3.15 -12.84 -5.04
N ALA A 253 -4.26 -12.24 -5.42
CA ALA A 253 -5.43 -12.04 -4.59
C ALA A 253 -6.72 -12.29 -5.39
N LEU A 254 -7.75 -12.74 -4.68
CA LEU A 254 -9.03 -13.16 -5.22
C LEU A 254 -10.13 -12.27 -4.64
N TRP A 255 -10.93 -11.68 -5.53
CA TRP A 255 -12.04 -10.80 -5.16
C TRP A 255 -13.36 -11.57 -5.30
N ILE A 256 -13.78 -12.19 -4.20
CA ILE A 256 -14.79 -13.26 -4.22
C ILE A 256 -16.20 -12.70 -4.00
N PRO A 257 -17.16 -12.91 -4.94
CA PRO A 257 -18.57 -12.64 -4.70
C PRO A 257 -19.20 -13.70 -3.80
N ASP A 258 -20.21 -13.33 -3.00
CA ASP A 258 -20.91 -14.24 -2.09
C ASP A 258 -21.58 -15.40 -2.87
N LEU A 259 -22.01 -15.17 -4.13
CA LEU A 259 -22.56 -16.22 -5.00
C LEU A 259 -21.60 -17.39 -5.18
N PHE A 260 -20.31 -17.11 -5.38
CA PHE A 260 -19.31 -18.15 -5.55
C PHE A 260 -19.27 -19.05 -4.31
N MET A 261 -19.24 -18.44 -3.12
CA MET A 261 -19.22 -19.19 -1.86
C MET A 261 -20.51 -20.01 -1.65
N ARG A 262 -21.68 -19.47 -2.04
CA ARG A 262 -22.94 -20.25 -2.01
C ARG A 262 -22.88 -21.45 -2.95
N ARG A 263 -22.32 -21.29 -4.16
CA ARG A 263 -22.14 -22.40 -5.13
C ARG A 263 -21.12 -23.44 -4.65
N VAL A 264 -20.08 -23.03 -3.93
CA VAL A 264 -19.12 -23.94 -3.27
C VAL A 264 -19.84 -24.78 -2.21
N GLU A 265 -20.62 -24.12 -1.33
CA GLU A 265 -21.36 -24.78 -0.26
C GLU A 265 -22.36 -25.81 -0.81
N SER A 266 -23.12 -25.43 -1.84
CA SER A 266 -24.11 -26.30 -2.50
C SER A 266 -23.53 -27.29 -3.52
N ASP A 267 -22.21 -27.39 -3.63
CA ASP A 267 -21.50 -28.24 -4.61
C ASP A 267 -22.00 -28.10 -6.05
N SER A 268 -22.27 -26.86 -6.45
CA SER A 268 -22.85 -26.55 -7.75
C SER A 268 -21.80 -26.16 -8.79
N ASP A 269 -22.22 -26.15 -10.05
CA ASP A 269 -21.40 -25.63 -11.13
C ASP A 269 -21.16 -24.12 -10.99
N TRP A 270 -19.99 -23.71 -11.46
CA TRP A 270 -19.54 -22.34 -11.62
C TRP A 270 -19.18 -22.07 -13.08
N SER A 271 -19.85 -21.10 -13.68
CA SER A 271 -19.58 -20.63 -15.04
C SER A 271 -18.45 -19.61 -15.05
N LEU A 272 -17.52 -19.80 -16.00
CA LEU A 272 -16.41 -18.92 -16.27
C LEU A 272 -16.71 -18.06 -17.50
N PHE A 273 -16.44 -16.77 -17.41
CA PHE A 273 -16.77 -15.77 -18.43
C PHE A 273 -15.56 -14.94 -18.83
N SER A 274 -15.64 -14.40 -20.05
CA SER A 274 -14.73 -13.36 -20.52
C SER A 274 -15.40 -11.98 -20.35
N PRO A 275 -14.73 -11.00 -19.70
CA PRO A 275 -15.33 -9.73 -19.30
C PRO A 275 -15.98 -8.91 -20.43
N GLU A 276 -15.44 -8.98 -21.65
CA GLU A 276 -15.97 -8.26 -22.81
C GLU A 276 -17.36 -8.77 -23.24
N ALA A 277 -17.67 -10.04 -22.96
CA ALA A 277 -18.98 -10.64 -23.22
C ALA A 277 -19.97 -10.42 -22.06
N THR A 278 -19.45 -10.15 -20.85
CA THR A 278 -20.21 -10.02 -19.60
C THR A 278 -19.88 -8.75 -18.80
N PRO A 279 -19.93 -7.55 -19.41
CA PRO A 279 -19.43 -6.32 -18.78
C PRO A 279 -20.22 -5.88 -17.54
N ALA A 280 -21.46 -6.37 -17.35
CA ALA A 280 -22.25 -6.05 -16.16
C ALA A 280 -21.64 -6.60 -14.87
N LEU A 281 -20.87 -7.71 -14.93
CA LEU A 281 -20.25 -8.32 -13.75
C LEU A 281 -19.20 -7.42 -13.09
N LEU A 282 -18.52 -6.58 -13.89
CA LEU A 282 -17.51 -5.62 -13.43
C LEU A 282 -18.10 -4.40 -12.69
N LYS A 283 -19.42 -4.20 -12.80
CA LYS A 283 -20.12 -3.01 -12.32
C LYS A 283 -21.17 -3.31 -11.25
N THR A 284 -21.31 -4.56 -10.85
CA THR A 284 -22.35 -5.02 -9.93
C THR A 284 -21.73 -5.83 -8.80
N PHE A 285 -22.41 -5.84 -7.65
CA PHE A 285 -22.09 -6.64 -6.47
C PHE A 285 -23.39 -7.10 -5.80
N GLY A 286 -23.31 -8.05 -4.87
CA GLY A 286 -24.46 -8.60 -4.15
C GLY A 286 -25.56 -9.12 -5.08
N SER A 287 -26.82 -8.84 -4.76
CA SER A 287 -27.96 -9.37 -5.51
C SER A 287 -28.04 -8.92 -6.97
N GLU A 288 -27.46 -7.76 -7.31
CA GLU A 288 -27.40 -7.31 -8.70
C GLU A 288 -26.39 -8.13 -9.51
N PHE A 289 -25.24 -8.44 -8.91
CA PHE A 289 -24.26 -9.34 -9.49
C PHE A 289 -24.85 -10.74 -9.71
N ASP A 290 -25.57 -11.26 -8.72
CA ASP A 290 -26.21 -12.58 -8.80
C ASP A 290 -27.13 -12.68 -10.03
N LYS A 291 -28.02 -11.70 -10.19
CA LYS A 291 -28.96 -11.64 -11.32
C LYS A 291 -28.25 -11.52 -12.67
N ALA A 292 -27.21 -10.70 -12.75
CA ALA A 292 -26.42 -10.52 -13.97
C ALA A 292 -25.69 -11.81 -14.36
N TYR A 293 -25.06 -12.45 -13.38
CA TYR A 293 -24.36 -13.72 -13.53
C TYR A 293 -25.27 -14.82 -14.07
N GLU A 294 -26.40 -15.06 -13.39
CA GLU A 294 -27.38 -16.08 -13.79
C GLU A 294 -28.04 -15.78 -15.14
N THR A 295 -28.18 -14.51 -15.50
CA THR A 295 -28.67 -14.12 -16.82
C THR A 295 -27.67 -14.48 -17.91
N TYR A 296 -26.38 -14.20 -17.71
CA TYR A 296 -25.34 -14.62 -18.66
C TYR A 296 -25.15 -16.14 -18.74
N GLU A 297 -25.41 -16.88 -17.65
CA GLU A 297 -25.50 -18.34 -17.70
C GLU A 297 -26.62 -18.80 -18.64
N ARG A 298 -27.82 -18.22 -18.53
CA ARG A 298 -28.99 -18.55 -19.36
C ARG A 298 -28.82 -18.15 -20.82
N GLU A 299 -28.13 -17.05 -21.08
CA GLU A 299 -27.78 -16.60 -22.44
C GLU A 299 -26.69 -17.45 -23.10
N GLY A 300 -26.09 -18.42 -22.38
CA GLY A 300 -25.06 -19.29 -22.93
C GLY A 300 -23.72 -18.58 -23.16
N LYS A 301 -23.43 -17.51 -22.43
CA LYS A 301 -22.18 -16.73 -22.58
C LYS A 301 -20.97 -17.32 -21.84
N ALA A 302 -21.17 -18.40 -21.09
CA ALA A 302 -20.11 -19.07 -20.35
C ALA A 302 -19.09 -19.68 -21.34
N VAL A 303 -17.81 -19.38 -21.13
CA VAL A 303 -16.70 -19.97 -21.90
C VAL A 303 -16.49 -21.43 -21.46
N LYS A 304 -16.62 -21.69 -20.15
CA LYS A 304 -16.43 -22.99 -19.53
C LYS A 304 -17.26 -23.08 -18.25
N LYS A 305 -17.66 -24.30 -17.86
CA LYS A 305 -18.20 -24.59 -16.52
C LYS A 305 -17.24 -25.48 -15.75
N VAL A 306 -17.11 -25.23 -14.45
CA VAL A 306 -16.26 -26.00 -13.52
C VAL A 306 -17.03 -26.27 -12.23
N SER A 307 -16.63 -27.28 -11.46
CA SER A 307 -17.15 -27.45 -10.10
C SER A 307 -16.66 -26.31 -9.21
N ALA A 308 -17.58 -25.60 -8.55
CA ALA A 308 -17.23 -24.51 -7.64
C ALA A 308 -16.34 -25.03 -6.50
N ARG A 309 -16.67 -26.21 -5.93
CA ARG A 309 -15.92 -26.84 -4.85
C ARG A 309 -14.50 -27.22 -5.26
N GLN A 310 -14.32 -27.75 -6.47
CA GLN A 310 -12.98 -28.07 -6.99
C GLN A 310 -12.15 -26.80 -7.22
N LEU A 311 -12.74 -25.75 -7.80
CA LEU A 311 -12.05 -24.47 -7.99
C LEU A 311 -11.64 -23.87 -6.64
N TYR A 312 -12.53 -23.86 -5.65
CA TYR A 312 -12.21 -23.38 -4.30
C TYR A 312 -11.11 -24.21 -3.62
N SER A 313 -11.16 -25.54 -3.76
CA SER A 313 -10.11 -26.43 -3.24
C SER A 313 -8.74 -26.09 -3.84
N ARG A 314 -8.71 -25.78 -5.14
CA ARG A 314 -7.50 -25.34 -5.84
C ARG A 314 -7.01 -23.97 -5.36
N MET A 315 -7.91 -23.02 -5.10
CA MET A 315 -7.55 -21.73 -4.51
C MET A 315 -6.90 -21.91 -3.13
N MET A 316 -7.43 -22.82 -2.30
CA MET A 316 -6.87 -23.11 -0.97
C MET A 316 -5.52 -23.81 -1.07
N GLN A 317 -5.36 -24.72 -2.04
CA GLN A 317 -4.09 -25.36 -2.33
C GLN A 317 -3.02 -24.34 -2.74
N THR A 318 -3.32 -23.42 -3.65
CA THR A 318 -2.40 -22.33 -4.03
C THR A 318 -1.97 -21.51 -2.82
N LEU A 319 -2.91 -21.16 -1.93
CA LEU A 319 -2.62 -20.43 -0.71
C LEU A 319 -1.70 -21.20 0.24
N ALA A 320 -1.97 -22.50 0.44
CA ALA A 320 -1.16 -23.36 1.28
C ALA A 320 0.26 -23.56 0.74
N GLU A 321 0.42 -23.73 -0.58
CA GLU A 321 1.72 -24.03 -1.21
C GLU A 321 2.60 -22.79 -1.39
N THR A 322 2.00 -21.63 -1.64
CA THR A 322 2.74 -20.43 -2.09
C THR A 322 2.61 -19.22 -1.17
N GLY A 323 1.71 -19.28 -0.18
CA GLY A 323 1.30 -18.13 0.63
C GLY A 323 0.58 -17.02 -0.17
N ASN A 324 0.15 -17.30 -1.41
CA ASN A 324 -0.52 -16.38 -2.34
C ASN A 324 -1.87 -16.91 -2.80
N GLY A 325 -2.70 -16.05 -3.39
CA GLY A 325 -4.12 -16.33 -3.60
C GLY A 325 -4.93 -15.88 -2.40
N TRP A 326 -4.61 -14.69 -1.88
CA TRP A 326 -5.29 -14.11 -0.72
C TRP A 326 -6.76 -13.91 -1.02
N ILE A 327 -7.59 -14.03 0.01
CA ILE A 327 -9.04 -14.02 -0.14
C ILE A 327 -9.59 -12.69 0.36
N CYS A 328 -10.32 -12.00 -0.49
CA CYS A 328 -11.08 -10.82 -0.14
C CYS A 328 -12.53 -10.98 -0.62
N PHE A 329 -13.50 -10.51 0.17
CA PHE A 329 -14.92 -10.69 -0.14
C PHE A 329 -15.52 -9.42 -0.74
N LYS A 330 -15.85 -9.49 -2.03
CA LYS A 330 -16.39 -8.38 -2.84
C LYS A 330 -17.65 -7.79 -2.25
N ASP A 331 -18.62 -8.62 -1.92
CA ASP A 331 -19.96 -8.14 -1.58
C ASP A 331 -19.98 -7.47 -0.22
N LYS A 332 -19.29 -8.03 0.79
CA LYS A 332 -19.19 -7.40 2.11
C LYS A 332 -18.41 -6.08 2.06
N ALA A 333 -17.34 -6.02 1.27
CA ALA A 333 -16.58 -4.79 1.07
C ALA A 333 -17.45 -3.69 0.44
N ASN A 334 -18.20 -4.02 -0.61
CA ASN A 334 -19.06 -3.06 -1.30
C ASN A 334 -20.31 -2.69 -0.49
N LEU A 335 -20.96 -3.63 0.20
CA LEU A 335 -22.20 -3.34 0.94
C LEU A 335 -21.99 -2.50 2.21
N ARG A 336 -20.76 -2.42 2.72
CA ARG A 336 -20.44 -1.74 3.98
C ARG A 336 -19.55 -0.50 3.80
N SER A 337 -19.20 -0.16 2.56
CA SER A 337 -18.41 1.04 2.29
C SER A 337 -19.29 2.27 2.17
N SER A 338 -18.80 3.39 2.70
CA SER A 338 -19.45 4.69 2.51
C SER A 338 -19.30 5.21 1.07
N GLN A 339 -18.25 4.79 0.34
CA GLN A 339 -18.01 5.26 -1.03
C GLN A 339 -18.99 4.63 -2.04
N THR A 340 -19.39 3.39 -1.82
CA THR A 340 -20.33 2.64 -2.65
C THR A 340 -21.80 2.95 -2.35
N ALA A 341 -22.07 3.78 -1.34
CA ALA A 341 -23.37 4.41 -1.15
C ALA A 341 -23.70 5.40 -2.29
N GLN A 342 -22.67 5.87 -3.02
CA GLN A 342 -22.86 6.68 -4.22
C GLN A 342 -23.25 5.79 -5.42
N PRO A 343 -24.30 6.15 -6.18
CA PRO A 343 -24.72 5.37 -7.35
C PRO A 343 -23.60 5.17 -8.36
N GLY A 344 -23.38 3.92 -8.77
CA GLY A 344 -22.37 3.55 -9.78
C GLY A 344 -20.95 3.39 -9.25
N ALA A 345 -20.70 3.69 -7.97
CA ALA A 345 -19.40 3.45 -7.35
C ALA A 345 -19.26 1.98 -6.93
N VAL A 346 -18.14 1.35 -7.33
CA VAL A 346 -17.84 -0.06 -7.04
C VAL A 346 -16.38 -0.20 -6.63
N ILE A 347 -16.15 -0.87 -5.50
CA ILE A 347 -14.83 -1.33 -5.08
C ILE A 347 -14.53 -2.63 -5.84
N ARG A 348 -13.48 -2.58 -6.66
CA ARG A 348 -13.09 -3.68 -7.56
C ARG A 348 -11.97 -4.56 -7.01
N SER A 349 -11.23 -4.06 -6.04
CA SER A 349 -10.09 -4.73 -5.43
C SER A 349 -9.74 -4.10 -4.09
N SER A 350 -8.78 -4.71 -3.40
CA SER A 350 -8.11 -4.10 -2.26
C SER A 350 -6.67 -3.69 -2.64
N ASN A 351 -5.88 -3.20 -1.68
CA ASN A 351 -4.49 -2.81 -1.88
C ASN A 351 -3.53 -4.00 -1.74
N LEU A 352 -2.22 -3.74 -1.69
CA LEU A 352 -1.20 -4.76 -1.49
C LEU A 352 -1.39 -5.59 -0.21
N CYS A 353 -1.93 -4.99 0.87
CA CYS A 353 -1.98 -5.62 2.18
C CYS A 353 -3.41 -6.03 2.60
N THR A 354 -4.38 -5.94 1.69
CA THR A 354 -5.79 -6.37 1.84
C THR A 354 -6.66 -5.58 2.83
N GLU A 355 -6.15 -4.50 3.44
CA GLU A 355 -6.83 -3.71 4.46
C GLU A 355 -7.62 -2.52 3.91
N ILE A 356 -7.30 -2.06 2.69
CA ILE A 356 -7.91 -0.86 2.08
C ILE A 356 -8.94 -1.25 1.03
N LEU A 357 -10.13 -0.68 1.14
CA LEU A 357 -11.28 -0.98 0.29
C LEU A 357 -11.84 0.34 -0.24
N GLU A 358 -11.24 0.82 -1.33
CA GLU A 358 -11.57 2.11 -1.94
C GLU A 358 -11.97 1.92 -3.41
N VAL A 359 -12.87 2.79 -3.86
CA VAL A 359 -13.35 2.83 -5.24
C VAL A 359 -12.19 3.26 -6.14
N THR A 360 -12.08 2.59 -7.28
CA THR A 360 -11.15 2.96 -8.35
C THR A 360 -11.93 3.09 -9.65
N SER A 361 -11.38 3.75 -10.66
CA SER A 361 -12.01 3.88 -11.97
C SER A 361 -10.97 4.08 -13.07
N SER A 362 -11.41 4.39 -14.30
CA SER A 362 -10.52 4.84 -15.37
C SER A 362 -9.84 6.18 -15.08
N GLU A 363 -10.45 6.98 -14.21
CA GLU A 363 -10.03 8.35 -13.93
C GLU A 363 -9.44 8.47 -12.52
N GLU A 364 -9.74 7.52 -11.63
CA GLU A 364 -9.40 7.58 -10.22
C GLU A 364 -8.52 6.40 -9.81
N THR A 365 -7.33 6.73 -9.31
CA THR A 365 -6.46 5.84 -8.54
C THR A 365 -6.68 6.12 -7.06
N ALA A 366 -7.06 5.11 -6.30
CA ALA A 366 -7.24 5.24 -4.86
C ALA A 366 -5.87 5.23 -4.16
N VAL A 367 -5.78 5.95 -3.04
CA VAL A 367 -4.53 6.27 -2.36
C VAL A 367 -4.68 6.08 -0.87
N CYS A 368 -3.80 5.28 -0.30
CA CYS A 368 -3.85 4.95 1.11
C CYS A 368 -2.87 5.80 1.93
N ASN A 369 -3.40 6.57 2.88
CA ASN A 369 -2.64 7.34 3.86
C ASN A 369 -2.74 6.66 5.22
N LEU A 370 -1.61 6.26 5.79
CA LEU A 370 -1.57 5.36 6.94
C LEU A 370 -0.76 5.91 8.10
N GLY A 371 -1.16 5.48 9.29
CA GLY A 371 -0.32 5.42 10.47
C GLY A 371 -0.88 4.39 11.44
N SER A 372 -0.17 4.19 12.54
CA SER A 372 -0.49 3.13 13.51
C SER A 372 -0.40 3.66 14.93
N VAL A 373 -1.38 3.29 15.74
CA VAL A 373 -1.42 3.61 17.17
C VAL A 373 -0.74 2.50 17.95
N ASN A 374 0.15 2.86 18.87
CA ASN A 374 0.78 1.90 19.76
C ASN A 374 -0.12 1.65 20.97
N LEU A 375 -1.04 0.68 20.88
CA LEU A 375 -2.01 0.38 21.95
C LEU A 375 -1.35 0.11 23.31
N SER A 376 -0.12 -0.40 23.35
CA SER A 376 0.59 -0.64 24.61
C SER A 376 0.93 0.64 25.38
N ALA A 377 1.08 1.78 24.70
CA ALA A 377 1.39 3.07 25.31
C ALA A 377 0.20 3.73 26.03
N TYR A 378 -0.98 3.09 25.96
CA TYR A 378 -2.22 3.52 26.60
C TYR A 378 -2.60 2.60 27.77
N VAL A 379 -1.72 1.66 28.15
CA VAL A 379 -1.93 0.80 29.32
C VAL A 379 -1.08 1.30 30.47
N THR A 380 -1.71 1.73 31.56
CA THR A 380 -1.05 2.12 32.82
C THR A 380 -1.71 1.39 33.97
N ASP A 381 -0.92 0.80 34.88
CA ASP A 381 -1.42 0.03 36.03
C ASP A 381 -2.49 -1.01 35.68
N CYS A 382 -2.26 -1.75 34.58
CA CYS A 382 -3.19 -2.74 34.03
C CYS A 382 -4.58 -2.20 33.63
N LYS A 383 -4.72 -0.88 33.47
CA LYS A 383 -5.92 -0.22 32.95
C LYS A 383 -5.64 0.41 31.60
N PHE A 384 -6.61 0.31 30.70
CA PHE A 384 -6.54 0.94 29.39
C PHE A 384 -7.12 2.36 29.46
N ASP A 385 -6.35 3.34 28.99
CA ASP A 385 -6.70 4.75 28.97
C ASP A 385 -7.37 5.11 27.63
N PHE A 386 -8.69 4.98 27.59
CA PHE A 386 -9.49 5.29 26.40
C PHE A 386 -9.59 6.80 26.12
N GLU A 387 -9.48 7.65 27.14
CA GLU A 387 -9.53 9.11 26.99
C GLU A 387 -8.28 9.61 26.28
N LYS A 388 -7.10 9.15 26.73
CA LYS A 388 -5.82 9.45 26.07
C LYS A 388 -5.78 8.90 24.65
N LEU A 389 -6.30 7.69 24.42
CA LEU A 389 -6.41 7.13 23.07
C LEU A 389 -7.27 8.03 22.17
N GLY A 390 -8.45 8.43 22.64
CA GLY A 390 -9.35 9.31 21.90
C GLY A 390 -8.68 10.62 21.49
N ALA A 391 -8.02 11.29 22.44
CA ALA A 391 -7.32 12.54 22.20
C ALA A 391 -6.18 12.41 21.17
N VAL A 392 -5.37 11.34 21.25
CA VAL A 392 -4.28 11.11 20.28
C VAL A 392 -4.84 10.76 18.89
N VAL A 393 -5.89 9.95 18.81
CA VAL A 393 -6.50 9.56 17.54
C VAL A 393 -7.11 10.76 16.83
N GLU A 394 -7.82 11.63 17.56
CA GLU A 394 -8.40 12.87 17.01
C GLU A 394 -7.33 13.73 16.32
N LYS A 395 -6.17 13.89 16.97
CA LYS A 395 -5.02 14.61 16.40
C LYS A 395 -4.34 13.85 15.26
N ALA A 396 -4.16 12.54 15.38
CA ALA A 396 -3.52 11.75 14.33
C ALA A 396 -4.28 11.82 13.00
N VAL A 397 -5.63 11.90 13.05
CA VAL A 397 -6.47 12.05 11.86
C VAL A 397 -6.21 13.37 11.13
N THR A 398 -6.05 14.49 11.84
CA THR A 398 -5.77 15.78 11.20
C THR A 398 -4.42 15.77 10.46
N PHE A 399 -3.40 15.13 11.03
CA PHE A 399 -2.10 14.96 10.35
C PHE A 399 -2.15 13.98 9.17
N LEU A 400 -3.07 13.01 9.18
CA LEU A 400 -3.33 12.17 8.00
C LEU A 400 -3.99 12.95 6.86
N ASP A 401 -4.78 13.98 7.16
CA ASP A 401 -5.30 14.89 6.13
C ASP A 401 -4.20 15.78 5.53
N GLY A 402 -3.24 16.22 6.36
CA GLY A 402 -2.05 16.93 5.89
C GLY A 402 -1.20 16.14 4.88
N VAL A 403 -1.28 14.80 4.89
CA VAL A 403 -0.62 13.95 3.88
C VAL A 403 -1.17 14.18 2.46
N LYS A 404 -2.46 14.56 2.34
CA LYS A 404 -3.12 14.79 1.05
C LYS A 404 -2.67 16.11 0.39
N ASN A 405 -2.28 17.10 1.20
CA ASN A 405 -1.91 18.45 0.77
C ASN A 405 -0.52 18.83 1.32
N PRO A 406 0.57 18.19 0.83
CA PRO A 406 1.92 18.33 1.38
C PRO A 406 2.57 19.72 1.26
#